data_AF-A0A524I7D6-F1
#
_entry.id   AF-A0A524I7D6-F1
#
_cell.length_a   1.000
_cell.length_b   1.000
_cell.length_c   1.000
_cell.angle_alpha   90.00
_cell.angle_beta   90.00
_cell.angle_gamma   90.00
#
_symmetry.space_group_name_H-M   'P 1'
#
loop_
_entity.id
_entity.type
_entity.pdbx_description
1 polymer ?
#
loop_
_entity_poly.entity_id
_entity_poly.type
_entity_poly.pdbx_seq_one_letter_code
_entity_poly.pdbx_strand_id
1 'polypeptide(L)'
;MKKIHLLSEDVAQKIAAGEVIERPVSVVKELVENSLDAGATEIRVELVDGGKRLIKVQDDGSGMGREDAALCFRRHSTSKLA
;
A
#
# COMPACT_ATOMS: atom_id res chain seq x y z
N MET A 1 -9.09 -40.32 8.78
CA MET A 1 -9.08 -38.84 8.85
C MET A 1 -7.64 -38.37 8.98
N LYS A 2 -7.20 -37.37 8.21
CA LYS A 2 -5.85 -36.78 8.39
C LYS A 2 -5.84 -35.97 9.69
N LYS A 3 -4.78 -36.10 10.49
CA LYS A 3 -4.59 -35.34 11.73
C LYS A 3 -4.23 -33.89 11.39
N ILE A 4 -4.73 -32.94 12.20
CA ILE A 4 -4.38 -31.52 12.07
C ILE A 4 -2.94 -31.34 12.57
N HIS A 5 -2.13 -30.60 11.81
CA HIS A 5 -0.75 -30.28 12.17
C HIS A 5 -0.58 -28.77 12.29
N LEU A 6 0.09 -28.33 13.35
CA LEU A 6 0.50 -26.94 13.50
C LEU A 6 1.61 -26.65 12.50
N LEU A 7 1.46 -25.59 11.71
CA LEU A 7 2.50 -25.15 10.78
C LEU A 7 3.66 -24.54 11.56
N SER A 8 4.88 -24.68 11.03
CA SER A 8 6.02 -23.91 11.52
C SER A 8 5.81 -22.43 11.19
N GLU A 9 6.40 -21.55 12.01
CA GLU A 9 6.26 -20.10 11.84
C GLU A 9 6.70 -19.63 10.45
N ASP A 10 7.82 -20.14 9.92
CA ASP A 10 8.27 -19.86 8.55
C ASP A 10 7.25 -20.24 7.48
N VAL A 11 6.50 -21.35 7.67
CA VAL A 11 5.51 -21.82 6.69
C VAL A 11 4.24 -21.01 6.82
N ALA A 12 3.80 -20.70 8.04
CA ALA A 12 2.70 -19.78 8.28
C ALA A 12 2.99 -18.38 7.70
N GLN A 13 4.21 -17.87 7.88
CA GLN A 13 4.67 -16.60 7.31
C GLN A 13 4.77 -16.66 5.78
N LYS A 14 5.22 -17.76 5.18
CA LYS A 14 5.25 -17.92 3.72
C LYS A 14 3.85 -18.06 3.11
N ILE A 15 2.92 -18.68 3.82
CA ILE A 15 1.51 -18.77 3.39
C ILE A 15 0.85 -17.40 3.53
N ALA A 16 1.06 -16.70 4.66
CA ALA A 16 0.63 -15.32 4.83
C ALA A 16 1.23 -14.42 3.75
N ALA A 17 2.52 -14.56 3.45
CA ALA A 17 3.17 -13.84 2.35
C ALA A 17 2.63 -14.24 0.98
N GLY A 18 2.15 -15.48 0.79
CA GLY A 18 1.53 -16.03 -0.41
C GLY A 18 0.10 -15.52 -0.69
N GLU A 19 -0.68 -15.28 0.36
CA GLU A 19 -2.01 -14.66 0.30
C GLU A 19 -1.92 -13.11 0.35
N VAL A 20 -0.87 -12.58 0.98
CA VAL A 20 -0.44 -11.18 0.99
C VAL A 20 0.59 -10.93 -0.12
N ILE A 21 0.51 -11.63 -1.26
CA ILE A 21 1.27 -11.23 -2.45
C ILE A 21 0.57 -10.02 -3.04
N GLU A 22 1.11 -8.86 -2.64
CA GLU A 22 0.90 -7.53 -3.19
C GLU A 22 0.85 -7.56 -4.72
N ARG A 23 -0.36 -7.52 -5.27
CA ARG A 23 -0.54 -7.25 -6.69
C ARG A 23 -0.33 -5.75 -6.91
N PRO A 24 0.20 -5.32 -8.08
CA PRO A 24 0.27 -3.91 -8.45
C PRO A 24 -1.05 -3.14 -8.21
N VAL A 25 -2.18 -3.83 -8.32
CA VAL A 25 -3.52 -3.32 -7.99
C VAL A 25 -3.65 -2.84 -6.54
N SER A 26 -3.12 -3.58 -5.56
CA SER A 26 -3.18 -3.18 -4.15
C SER A 26 -2.39 -1.90 -3.90
N VAL A 27 -1.21 -1.77 -4.49
CA VAL A 27 -0.41 -0.54 -4.41
C VAL A 27 -1.16 0.64 -5.01
N VAL A 28 -1.74 0.46 -6.20
CA VAL A 28 -2.54 1.51 -6.84
C VAL A 28 -3.74 1.90 -5.98
N LYS A 29 -4.47 0.92 -5.41
CA LYS A 29 -5.61 1.17 -4.52
C LYS A 29 -5.20 2.06 -3.35
N GLU A 30 -4.17 1.68 -2.61
CA GLU A 30 -3.75 2.40 -1.40
C GLU A 30 -3.26 3.83 -1.73
N LEU A 31 -2.53 4.01 -2.83
CA LEU A 31 -2.08 5.33 -3.27
C LEU A 31 -3.27 6.22 -3.68
N VAL A 32 -4.24 5.68 -4.42
CA VAL A 32 -5.44 6.42 -4.83
C VAL A 32 -6.31 6.78 -3.63
N GLU A 33 -6.49 5.86 -2.66
CA GLU A 33 -7.20 6.14 -1.41
C GLU A 33 -6.52 7.27 -0.62
N ASN A 34 -5.18 7.28 -0.56
CA ASN A 34 -4.44 8.39 0.06
C ASN A 34 -4.65 9.74 -0.66
N SER A 35 -4.68 9.75 -1.99
CA SER A 35 -4.99 10.95 -2.77
C SER A 35 -6.41 11.45 -2.50
N LEU A 36 -7.39 10.54 -2.39
CA LEU A 36 -8.77 10.89 -2.04
C LEU A 36 -8.89 11.46 -0.62
N ASP A 37 -8.22 10.84 0.35
CA ASP A 37 -8.17 11.34 1.73
C ASP A 37 -7.51 12.72 1.82
N ALA A 38 -6.56 13.02 0.91
CA ALA A 38 -5.96 14.35 0.77
C ALA A 38 -6.87 15.38 0.09
N GLY A 39 -8.07 14.98 -0.34
CA GLY A 39 -9.06 15.84 -0.99
C GLY A 39 -8.80 16.12 -2.48
N ALA A 40 -8.02 15.27 -3.16
CA ALA A 40 -7.73 15.44 -4.57
C ALA A 40 -9.00 15.40 -5.44
N THR A 41 -9.05 16.27 -6.45
CA THR A 41 -10.11 16.29 -7.47
C THR A 41 -9.65 15.71 -8.80
N GLU A 42 -8.34 15.66 -9.02
CA GLU A 42 -7.71 15.05 -10.18
C GLU A 42 -6.62 14.08 -9.73
N ILE A 43 -6.72 12.83 -10.17
CA ILE A 43 -5.73 11.78 -9.88
C ILE A 43 -5.32 11.12 -11.19
N ARG A 44 -4.03 11.17 -11.53
CA ARG A 44 -3.45 10.51 -12.70
C ARG A 44 -2.67 9.29 -12.26
N VAL A 45 -2.98 8.15 -12.88
CA VAL A 45 -2.28 6.87 -12.65
C VAL A 45 -1.57 6.44 -13.92
N GLU A 46 -0.25 6.29 -13.82
CA GLU A 46 0.61 5.77 -14.88
C GLU A 46 1.19 4.42 -14.46
N LEU A 47 0.98 3.42 -15.32
CA LEU A 47 1.48 2.06 -15.10
C LEU A 47 2.39 1.65 -16.25
N VAL A 48 3.48 0.97 -15.91
CA VAL A 48 4.37 0.39 -16.92
C VAL A 48 4.61 -1.07 -16.64
N ASP A 49 4.46 -1.90 -17.69
CA ASP A 49 4.48 -3.37 -17.59
C ASP A 49 3.50 -3.92 -16.53
N GLY A 50 2.26 -3.44 -16.59
CA GLY A 50 1.22 -3.81 -15.63
C GLY A 50 1.50 -3.38 -14.18
N GLY A 51 2.38 -2.38 -13.99
CA GLY A 51 2.80 -1.90 -12.67
C GLY A 51 4.00 -2.65 -12.08
N LYS A 52 4.57 -3.63 -12.80
CA LYS A 52 5.78 -4.34 -12.35
C LYS A 52 7.04 -3.48 -12.45
N ARG A 53 7.09 -2.59 -13.45
CA ARG A 53 8.23 -1.70 -13.67
C ARG A 53 8.03 -0.32 -13.06
N LEU A 54 6.82 0.23 -13.13
CA LEU A 54 6.50 1.54 -12.57
C LEU A 54 5.02 1.60 -12.20
N ILE A 55 4.77 2.12 -10.99
CA ILE A 55 3.48 2.65 -10.56
C ILE A 55 3.73 4.09 -10.17
N LYS A 56 3.06 5.02 -10.84
CA LYS A 56 3.14 6.45 -10.53
C LYS A 56 1.71 6.99 -10.38
N VAL A 57 1.45 7.60 -9.23
CA VAL A 57 0.19 8.27 -8.92
C VAL A 57 0.53 9.74 -8.68
N GLN A 58 -0.15 10.63 -9.38
CA GLN A 58 -0.05 12.08 -9.19
C GLN A 58 -1.43 12.62 -8.88
N ASP A 59 -1.52 13.46 -7.87
CA ASP A 59 -2.76 14.11 -7.46
C ASP A 59 -2.57 15.60 -7.20
N ASP A 60 -3.68 16.31 -7.13
CA ASP A 60 -3.78 17.74 -6.80
C ASP A 60 -4.29 17.97 -5.36
N GLY A 61 -4.13 16.97 -4.49
CA GLY A 61 -4.59 17.04 -3.10
C GLY A 61 -3.80 18.04 -2.25
N SER A 62 -4.11 18.06 -0.95
CA SER A 62 -3.47 18.96 0.02
C SER A 62 -1.95 18.76 0.18
N GLY A 63 -1.41 17.64 -0.30
CA GLY A 63 0.02 17.33 -0.27
C GLY A 63 0.54 17.08 1.15
N MET A 64 1.87 17.18 1.30
CA MET A 64 2.54 17.03 2.59
C MET A 64 3.58 18.12 2.77
N GLY A 65 3.71 18.63 4.00
CA GLY A 65 4.86 19.45 4.39
C GLY A 65 6.15 18.63 4.36
N ARG A 66 7.31 19.30 4.36
CA ARG A 66 8.62 18.62 4.32
C ARG A 66 8.81 17.63 5.47
N GLU A 67 8.36 17.99 6.66
CA GLU A 67 8.49 17.15 7.86
C GLU A 67 7.57 15.93 7.79
N ASP A 68 6.31 16.13 7.40
CA ASP A 68 5.34 15.05 7.20
C ASP A 68 5.75 14.08 6.09
N ALA A 69 6.32 14.60 4.99
CA ALA A 69 6.86 13.79 3.90
C ALA A 69 8.03 12.89 4.35
N ALA A 70 8.78 13.30 5.38
CA ALA A 70 9.81 12.45 5.98
C ALA A 70 9.20 11.45 6.98
N LEU A 71 8.13 11.85 7.68
CA LEU A 71 7.47 11.04 8.71
C LEU A 71 6.59 9.93 8.12
N CYS A 72 5.95 10.16 6.97
CA CYS A 72 4.94 9.27 6.39
C CYS A 72 5.47 7.86 6.04
N PHE A 73 6.78 7.70 5.86
CA PHE A 73 7.41 6.40 5.64
C PHE A 73 7.66 5.60 6.92
N ARG A 74 7.49 6.21 8.10
CA ARG A 74 7.68 5.50 9.37
C ARG A 74 6.46 4.65 9.68
N ARG A 75 6.71 3.48 10.27
CA ARG A 75 5.64 2.62 10.78
C ARG A 75 4.85 3.35 11.86
N HIS A 76 3.55 3.08 11.94
CA HIS A 76 2.63 3.63 12.94
C HIS A 76 2.53 5.16 12.91
N SER A 77 2.68 5.77 11.74
CA SER A 77 2.51 7.22 11.54
C SER A 77 1.31 7.48 10.62
N THR A 78 0.37 8.32 11.06
CA THR A 78 -0.83 8.67 10.28
C THR A 78 -1.37 10.04 10.69
N SER A 79 -1.92 10.79 9.75
CA SER A 79 -2.66 12.04 9.98
C SER A 79 -4.18 11.83 10.06
N LYS A 80 -4.65 10.58 9.93
CA LYS A 80 -6.08 10.24 9.80
C LYS A 80 -6.76 9.87 11.13
N LEU A 81 -6.03 9.87 12.24
CA LEU A 81 -6.55 9.53 13.57
C LEU A 81 -6.44 10.73 14.50
N ALA A 82 -7.45 10.93 15.35
CA ALA A 82 -7.50 11.94 16.41
C ALA A 82 -6.96 11.39 17.74
#